data_AF-A0A7V2AL38-F1
#
_entry.id   AF-A0A7V2AL38-F1
#
_cell.length_a   1.000
_cell.length_b   1.000
_cell.length_c   1.000
_cell.angle_alpha   90.00
_cell.angle_beta   90.00
_cell.angle_gamma   90.00
#
_symmetry.space_group_name_H-M   'P 1'
#
loop_
_entity.id
_entity.type
_entity.pdbx_description
1 polymer ?
#
loop_
_entity_poly.entity_id
_entity_poly.type
_entity_poly.pdbx_seq_one_letter_code
_entity_poly.pdbx_strand_id
1 'polypeptide(L)'
;MAFIDDIGGKDCLKKVHTKLYDRLLSHPWLKDFFVGVERWVLEDQQTDFMFDLFGGDPKIYCGRMPMRGHQHLFIPEEVFMIRHQLLADSITQCGVSDAHKEHWLRYDLGMMRAIVKKSVDDCEGRYKTEKVLIVPKPD
;
A
#
# COMPACT_ATOMS: atom_id res chain seq x y z
N MET A 1 2.18 21.00 -13.52
CA MET A 1 2.08 19.59 -13.95
C MET A 1 2.04 18.77 -12.67
N ALA A 2 1.07 17.87 -12.54
CA ALA A 2 0.93 17.07 -11.34
C ALA A 2 1.93 15.90 -11.40
N PHE A 3 2.37 15.37 -10.26
CA PHE A 3 3.34 14.27 -10.24
C PHE A 3 2.82 13.03 -10.98
N ILE A 4 1.50 12.82 -10.98
CA ILE A 4 0.86 11.75 -11.75
C ILE A 4 1.12 11.85 -13.27
N ASP A 5 1.23 13.05 -13.82
CA ASP A 5 1.53 13.26 -15.24
C ASP A 5 2.97 12.85 -15.55
N ASP A 6 3.90 13.20 -14.66
CA ASP A 6 5.35 12.96 -14.80
C ASP A 6 5.71 11.46 -14.83
N ILE A 7 4.89 10.62 -14.20
CA ILE A 7 5.11 9.16 -14.15
C ILE A 7 4.35 8.39 -15.23
N GLY A 8 3.58 9.06 -16.10
CA GLY A 8 2.80 8.40 -17.16
C GLY A 8 1.36 8.04 -16.75
N GLY A 9 0.79 8.76 -15.80
CA GLY A 9 -0.62 8.69 -15.45
C GLY A 9 -1.04 7.44 -14.69
N LYS A 10 -2.36 7.22 -14.62
CA LYS A 10 -2.98 6.08 -13.91
C LYS A 10 -2.52 4.73 -14.46
N ASP A 11 -2.16 4.66 -15.74
CA ASP A 11 -1.68 3.43 -16.36
C ASP A 11 -0.31 2.98 -15.82
N CYS A 12 0.56 3.93 -15.48
CA CYS A 12 1.79 3.61 -14.77
C CYS A 12 1.49 3.05 -13.38
N LEU A 13 0.58 3.68 -12.63
CA LEU A 13 0.18 3.20 -11.30
C LEU A 13 -0.36 1.77 -11.35
N LYS A 14 -1.27 1.47 -12.29
CA LYS A 14 -1.82 0.13 -12.49
C LYS A 14 -0.71 -0.89 -12.74
N LYS A 15 0.21 -0.61 -13.67
CA LYS A 15 1.34 -1.50 -13.97
C LYS A 15 2.19 -1.80 -12.74
N VAL A 16 2.55 -0.77 -11.97
CA VAL A 16 3.33 -0.91 -10.74
C VAL A 16 2.56 -1.69 -9.68
N HIS A 17 1.28 -1.39 -9.45
CA HIS A 17 0.49 -2.06 -8.43
C HIS A 17 0.22 -3.52 -8.78
N THR A 18 -0.03 -3.87 -10.05
CA THR A 18 -0.09 -5.28 -10.45
C THR A 18 1.20 -6.02 -10.10
N LYS A 19 2.37 -5.41 -10.33
CA LYS A 19 3.68 -6.00 -9.96
C LYS A 19 3.93 -6.03 -8.47
N LEU A 20 3.45 -5.04 -7.73
CA LEU A 20 3.51 -5.05 -6.28
C LEU A 20 2.66 -6.18 -5.71
N TYR A 21 1.42 -6.33 -6.17
CA TYR A 21 0.52 -7.37 -5.65
C TYR A 21 0.91 -8.78 -6.09
N ASP A 22 1.54 -8.96 -7.26
CA ASP A 22 2.22 -10.23 -7.59
C ASP A 22 3.20 -10.65 -6.48
N ARG A 23 3.97 -9.69 -5.94
CA ARG A 23 4.94 -9.93 -4.86
C ARG A 23 4.26 -10.08 -3.51
N LEU A 24 3.32 -9.20 -3.16
CA LEU A 24 2.67 -9.23 -1.85
C LEU A 24 1.89 -10.53 -1.63
N LEU A 25 1.17 -11.00 -2.65
CA LEU A 25 0.34 -12.20 -2.57
C LEU A 25 1.15 -13.50 -2.66
N SER A 26 2.43 -13.43 -3.07
CA SER A 26 3.36 -14.56 -3.07
C SER A 26 4.36 -14.52 -1.92
N HIS A 27 4.47 -13.41 -1.19
CA HIS A 27 5.43 -13.26 -0.11
C HIS A 27 5.10 -14.20 1.06
N PRO A 28 6.07 -14.95 1.62
CA PRO A 28 5.83 -15.94 2.68
C PRO A 28 5.07 -15.40 3.89
N TRP A 29 5.40 -14.17 4.31
CA TRP A 29 4.76 -13.46 5.42
C TRP A 29 3.59 -12.55 5.02
N LEU A 30 3.75 -11.68 4.02
CA LEU A 30 2.80 -10.60 3.74
C LEU A 30 1.48 -11.08 3.12
N LYS A 31 1.45 -12.23 2.42
CA LYS A 31 0.26 -12.73 1.72
C LYS A 31 -0.96 -12.88 2.64
N ASP A 32 -0.74 -13.26 3.90
CA ASP A 32 -1.81 -13.59 4.84
C ASP A 32 -2.53 -12.34 5.39
N PHE A 33 -1.97 -11.13 5.19
CA PHE A 33 -2.67 -9.87 5.47
C PHE A 33 -3.83 -9.59 4.51
N PHE A 34 -3.87 -10.29 3.37
CA PHE A 34 -4.81 -10.01 2.27
C PHE A 34 -5.93 -11.07 2.14
N VAL A 35 -5.96 -12.06 3.02
CA VAL A 35 -6.96 -13.14 2.99
C VAL A 35 -8.38 -12.57 3.07
N GLY A 36 -9.25 -13.01 2.17
CA GLY A 36 -10.65 -12.58 2.11
C GLY A 36 -10.89 -11.25 1.39
N VAL A 37 -9.86 -10.66 0.78
CA VAL A 37 -10.01 -9.50 -0.11
C VAL A 37 -9.61 -9.90 -1.53
N GLU A 38 -10.52 -9.65 -2.47
CA GLU A 38 -10.25 -9.91 -3.89
C GLU A 38 -9.09 -9.05 -4.40
N ARG A 39 -8.19 -9.66 -5.19
CA ARG A 39 -6.99 -8.99 -5.71
C ARG A 39 -7.31 -7.69 -6.45
N TRP A 40 -8.35 -7.67 -7.28
CA TRP A 40 -8.73 -6.49 -8.05
C TRP A 40 -9.13 -5.32 -7.13
N VAL A 41 -9.78 -5.61 -5.98
CA VAL A 41 -10.15 -4.57 -5.00
C VAL A 41 -8.89 -3.94 -4.40
N LEU A 42 -7.90 -4.76 -4.07
CA LEU A 42 -6.63 -4.28 -3.51
C LEU A 42 -5.89 -3.38 -4.51
N GLU A 43 -5.74 -3.85 -5.75
CA GLU A 43 -5.08 -3.12 -6.84
C GLU A 43 -5.78 -1.79 -7.16
N ASP A 44 -7.12 -1.80 -7.31
CA ASP A 44 -7.89 -0.61 -7.65
C ASP A 44 -7.87 0.41 -6.51
N GLN A 45 -8.09 -0.02 -5.26
CA GLN A 45 -8.06 0.88 -4.11
C GLN A 45 -6.70 1.55 -3.93
N GLN A 46 -5.60 0.80 -4.09
CA GLN A 46 -4.27 1.38 -3.99
C GLN A 46 -3.98 2.32 -5.17
N THR A 47 -4.38 1.94 -6.38
CA THR A 47 -4.21 2.77 -7.58
C THR A 47 -4.94 4.09 -7.47
N ASP A 48 -6.20 4.06 -7.07
CA ASP A 48 -7.03 5.25 -6.95
C ASP A 48 -6.52 6.16 -5.83
N PHE A 49 -6.14 5.59 -4.69
CA PHE A 49 -5.54 6.35 -3.59
C PHE A 49 -4.28 7.09 -4.04
N MET A 50 -3.37 6.40 -4.74
CA MET A 50 -2.12 7.02 -5.21
C MET A 50 -2.35 8.02 -6.35
N PHE A 51 -3.32 7.77 -7.23
CA PHE A 51 -3.71 8.73 -8.27
C PHE A 51 -4.13 10.06 -7.66
N ASP A 52 -5.04 10.01 -6.67
CA ASP A 52 -5.50 11.18 -5.95
C ASP A 52 -4.37 11.85 -5.17
N LEU A 53 -3.54 11.07 -4.48
CA LEU A 53 -2.40 11.58 -3.72
C LEU A 53 -1.36 12.28 -4.61
N PHE A 54 -1.15 11.80 -5.84
CA PHE A 54 -0.18 12.34 -6.79
C PHE A 54 -0.71 13.52 -7.62
N GLY A 55 -1.90 14.03 -7.26
CA GLY A 55 -2.48 15.22 -7.87
C GLY A 55 -3.39 14.93 -9.06
N GLY A 56 -3.86 13.69 -9.22
CA GLY A 56 -4.88 13.35 -10.20
C GLY A 56 -6.17 14.15 -10.02
N ASP A 57 -6.80 14.51 -11.15
CA ASP A 57 -8.03 15.30 -11.24
C ASP A 57 -8.91 14.75 -12.39
N PRO A 58 -10.22 14.53 -12.19
CA PRO A 58 -10.94 14.62 -10.91
C PRO A 58 -10.45 13.59 -9.90
N LYS A 59 -10.67 13.86 -8.60
CA LYS A 59 -10.44 12.88 -7.53
C LYS A 59 -11.38 11.68 -7.70
N ILE A 60 -10.85 10.47 -7.53
CA ILE A 60 -11.57 9.21 -7.76
C ILE A 60 -11.50 8.22 -6.59
N TYR A 61 -10.66 8.47 -5.58
CA TYR A 61 -10.55 7.59 -4.43
C TYR A 61 -11.74 7.76 -3.49
N CYS A 62 -12.49 6.68 -3.30
CA CYS A 62 -13.67 6.63 -2.43
C CYS A 62 -13.49 5.72 -1.21
N GLY A 63 -12.24 5.37 -0.87
CA GLY A 63 -11.93 4.47 0.24
C GLY A 63 -11.62 5.18 1.56
N ARG A 64 -11.11 4.41 2.53
CA ARG A 64 -10.73 4.93 3.86
C ARG A 64 -9.30 5.44 3.87
N MET A 65 -9.08 6.56 4.56
CA MET A 65 -7.73 7.05 4.83
C MET A 65 -6.86 5.99 5.52
N PRO A 66 -5.53 5.96 5.29
CA PRO A 66 -4.64 4.87 5.71
C PRO A 66 -4.82 4.42 7.17
N MET A 67 -4.89 5.35 8.12
CA MET A 67 -5.11 5.03 9.53
C MET A 67 -6.39 4.21 9.75
N ARG A 68 -7.54 4.68 9.21
CA ARG A 68 -8.84 4.00 9.36
C ARG A 68 -8.95 2.72 8.52
N GLY A 69 -8.24 2.67 7.39
CA GLY A 69 -8.17 1.47 6.56
C GLY A 69 -7.42 0.32 7.26
N HIS A 70 -6.37 0.64 8.01
CA HIS A 70 -5.42 -0.34 8.55
C HIS A 70 -5.47 -0.47 10.08
N GLN A 71 -6.34 0.23 10.81
CA GLN A 71 -6.37 0.20 12.29
C GLN A 71 -6.56 -1.21 12.89
N HIS A 72 -7.27 -2.09 12.19
CA HIS A 72 -7.49 -3.49 12.58
C HIS A 72 -6.31 -4.43 12.27
N LEU A 73 -5.24 -3.94 11.66
CA LEU A 73 -4.09 -4.76 11.26
C LEU A 73 -2.90 -4.41 12.14
N PHE A 74 -2.34 -5.41 12.83
CA PHE A 74 -1.04 -5.26 13.47
C PHE A 74 0.07 -5.33 12.42
N ILE A 75 0.56 -4.16 12.02
CA ILE A 75 1.63 -3.99 11.03
C ILE A 75 2.83 -3.41 11.79
N PRO A 76 3.83 -4.23 12.17
CA PRO A 76 5.07 -3.72 12.72
C PRO A 76 5.90 -3.02 11.64
N GLU A 77 6.88 -2.22 12.07
CA GLU A 77 7.80 -1.50 11.18
C GLU A 77 8.47 -2.43 10.16
N GLU A 78 8.87 -3.64 10.57
CA GLU A 78 9.48 -4.62 9.67
C GLU A 78 8.57 -4.97 8.48
N VAL A 79 7.29 -5.26 8.72
CA VAL A 79 6.33 -5.58 7.65
C VAL A 79 6.15 -4.40 6.70
N PHE A 80 6.07 -3.18 7.24
CA PHE A 80 5.97 -1.97 6.44
C PHE A 80 7.20 -1.80 5.54
N MET A 81 8.40 -1.96 6.10
CA MET A 81 9.65 -1.78 5.36
C MET A 81 9.88 -2.86 4.29
N ILE A 82 9.48 -4.10 4.56
CA ILE A 82 9.45 -5.16 3.53
C ILE A 82 8.54 -4.73 2.36
N ARG A 83 7.29 -4.32 2.66
CA ARG A 83 6.36 -3.87 1.63
C ARG A 83 6.86 -2.61 0.89
N HIS A 84 7.55 -1.71 1.58
CA HIS A 84 8.18 -0.52 0.99
C HIS A 84 9.26 -0.91 -0.03
N GLN A 85 10.11 -1.88 0.32
CA GLN A 85 11.13 -2.39 -0.59
C GLN A 85 10.51 -3.10 -1.80
N LEU A 86 9.47 -3.91 -1.60
CA LEU A 86 8.74 -4.57 -2.71
C LEU A 86 8.10 -3.55 -3.66
N LEU A 87 7.62 -2.42 -3.15
CA LEU A 87 7.16 -1.30 -3.97
C LEU A 87 8.32 -0.70 -4.76
N ALA A 88 9.47 -0.43 -4.12
CA ALA A 88 10.65 0.10 -4.77
C ALA A 88 11.11 -0.78 -5.96
N ASP A 89 11.11 -2.11 -5.78
CA ASP A 89 11.46 -3.08 -6.82
C ASP A 89 10.42 -3.11 -7.95
N SER A 90 9.14 -2.99 -7.61
CA SER A 90 8.04 -2.96 -8.59
C SER A 90 8.07 -1.70 -9.44
N ILE A 91 8.38 -0.55 -8.84
CA ILE A 91 8.58 0.73 -9.54
C ILE A 91 9.75 0.61 -10.53
N THR A 92 10.90 0.12 -10.07
CA THR A 92 12.07 -0.09 -10.94
C THR A 92 11.77 -1.04 -12.09
N GLN A 93 11.08 -2.16 -11.84
CA GLN A 93 10.70 -3.11 -12.89
C GLN A 93 9.80 -2.49 -13.96
N CYS A 94 8.97 -1.50 -13.59
CA CYS A 94 8.08 -0.82 -14.53
C CYS A 94 8.76 0.32 -15.32
N GLY A 95 10.07 0.53 -15.14
CA GLY A 95 10.84 1.52 -15.90
C GLY A 95 10.61 2.97 -15.48
N VAL A 96 10.07 3.19 -14.27
CA VAL A 96 9.99 4.54 -13.69
C VAL A 96 11.40 5.01 -13.32
N SER A 97 11.74 6.26 -13.67
CA SER A 97 13.07 6.83 -13.39
C SER A 97 13.39 6.85 -11.89
N ASP A 98 14.67 6.82 -11.54
CA ASP A 98 15.09 6.82 -10.13
C ASP A 98 14.60 8.05 -9.37
N ALA A 99 14.60 9.23 -10.01
CA ALA A 99 14.08 10.46 -9.41
C ALA A 99 12.57 10.37 -9.11
N HIS A 100 11.78 9.81 -10.04
CA HIS A 100 10.34 9.61 -9.82
C HIS A 100 10.06 8.50 -8.80
N LYS A 101 10.87 7.43 -8.80
CA LYS A 101 10.83 6.39 -7.79
C LYS A 101 11.07 6.95 -6.39
N GLU A 102 12.13 7.73 -6.21
CA GLU A 102 12.42 8.36 -4.92
C GLU A 102 11.27 9.26 -4.46
N HIS A 103 10.68 10.05 -5.37
CA HIS A 103 9.52 10.88 -5.05
C HIS A 103 8.31 10.04 -4.61
N TRP A 104 7.99 8.96 -5.32
CA TRP A 104 6.92 8.04 -4.93
C TRP A 104 7.19 7.45 -3.55
N LEU A 105 8.40 6.92 -3.32
CA LEU A 105 8.76 6.28 -2.06
C LEU A 105 8.72 7.25 -0.86
N ARG A 106 8.95 8.55 -1.08
CA ARG A 106 8.72 9.57 -0.04
C ARG A 106 7.25 9.67 0.38
N TYR A 107 6.30 9.59 -0.56
CA TYR A 107 4.87 9.53 -0.21
C TYR A 107 4.53 8.26 0.58
N ASP A 108 5.07 7.12 0.16
CA ASP A 108 4.85 5.83 0.84
C ASP A 108 5.37 5.87 2.30
N LEU A 109 6.64 6.28 2.51
CA LEU A 109 7.21 6.48 3.85
C LEU A 109 6.43 7.49 4.68
N GLY A 110 5.88 8.54 4.06
CA GLY A 110 5.04 9.53 4.73
C GLY A 110 3.81 8.92 5.41
N MET A 111 3.31 7.77 4.94
CA MET A 111 2.18 7.06 5.53
C MET A 111 2.56 6.15 6.70
N MET A 112 3.85 5.89 6.93
CA MET A 112 4.33 4.92 7.93
C MET A 112 3.71 5.17 9.31
N ARG A 113 3.68 6.43 9.77
CA ARG A 113 3.10 6.79 11.07
C ARG A 113 1.60 6.47 11.21
N ALA A 114 0.86 6.44 10.10
CA ALA A 114 -0.56 6.11 10.10
C ALA A 114 -0.81 4.60 10.05
N ILE A 115 0.18 3.81 9.64
CA ILE A 115 0.03 2.38 9.33
C ILE A 115 0.73 1.49 10.36
N VAL A 116 1.90 1.89 10.86
CA VAL A 116 2.72 1.07 11.78
C VAL A 116 2.20 1.15 13.22
N LYS A 117 2.22 0.02 13.92
CA LYS A 117 1.84 -0.11 15.34
C LYS A 117 3.01 -0.64 16.15
N LYS A 118 3.14 -0.19 17.39
CA LYS A 118 4.20 -0.65 18.31
C LYS A 118 3.79 -1.93 19.03
N SER A 119 2.50 -2.06 19.33
CA SER A 119 1.93 -3.28 19.91
C SER A 119 0.56 -3.59 19.31
N VAL A 120 0.05 -4.79 19.62
CA VAL A 120 -1.31 -5.20 19.25
C VAL A 120 -2.36 -4.31 19.94
N ASP A 121 -2.05 -3.76 21.11
CA ASP A 121 -2.97 -2.87 21.86
C ASP A 121 -3.22 -1.53 21.15
N ASP A 122 -2.34 -1.15 20.21
CA ASP A 122 -2.54 0.01 19.33
C ASP A 122 -3.57 -0.26 18.21
N CYS A 123 -4.08 -1.50 18.09
CA CYS A 123 -5.00 -1.91 17.04
C CYS A 123 -6.46 -1.92 17.54
N GLU A 124 -7.38 -1.53 16.65
CA GLU A 124 -8.81 -1.62 16.89
C GLU A 124 -9.55 -2.11 15.64
N GLY A 125 -10.62 -2.88 15.82
CA GLY A 125 -11.49 -3.28 14.71
C GLY A 125 -12.06 -2.04 13.98
N ARG A 126 -12.29 -2.13 12.68
CA ARG A 126 -12.98 -1.06 11.93
C ARG A 126 -14.48 -1.05 12.24
N TYR A 127 -14.99 -2.16 12.75
CA TYR A 127 -16.35 -2.34 13.25
C TYR A 127 -16.28 -3.05 14.61
N LYS A 128 -17.36 -2.93 15.40
CA LYS A 128 -17.46 -3.54 16.73
C LYS A 128 -17.24 -5.06 16.76
N THR A 129 -17.58 -5.74 15.66
CA THR A 129 -17.49 -7.19 15.52
C THR A 129 -16.21 -7.66 14.84
N GLU A 130 -15.39 -6.74 14.33
CA GLU A 130 -14.16 -7.08 13.62
C GLU A 130 -13.02 -7.31 14.61
N LYS A 131 -12.38 -8.48 14.49
CA LYS A 131 -11.18 -8.80 15.27
C LYS A 131 -9.95 -8.13 14.65
N VAL A 132 -8.99 -7.80 15.51
CA VAL A 132 -7.65 -7.41 15.06
C VAL A 132 -6.98 -8.59 14.36
N LEU A 133 -6.42 -8.34 13.18
CA LEU A 133 -5.63 -9.31 12.42
C LEU A 133 -4.15 -9.21 12.85
N ILE A 134 -3.60 -10.36 13.22
CA ILE A 134 -2.18 -10.55 13.55
C ILE A 134 -1.69 -11.67 12.65
N VAL A 135 -0.69 -11.37 11.81
CA VAL A 135 -0.05 -12.37 10.97
C VAL A 135 1.32 -12.70 11.59
N PRO A 136 1.52 -13.92 12.13
CA PRO A 136 2.78 -14.29 12.75
C PRO A 136 3.90 -14.29 11.70
N LYS A 137 5.10 -13.92 12.12
CA LYS A 137 6.29 -14.06 11.29
C LYS A 137 6.52 -15.56 11.02
N PRO A 138 6.75 -15.97 9.77
CA PRO A 138 7.09 -17.36 9.48
C PRO A 138 8.43 -17.72 10.13
N ASP A 139 8.58 -18.99 10.51
CA ASP A 139 9.81 -19.57 11.07
C ASP A 139 10.99 -19.53 10.09
#